data_AF-A0A158L6B2-F1
#
_entry.id   AF-A0A158L6B2-F1
#
_cell.length_a   1.000
_cell.length_b   1.000
_cell.length_c   1.000
_cell.angle_alpha   90.00
_cell.angle_beta   90.00
_cell.angle_gamma   90.00
#
_symmetry.space_group_name_H-M   'P 1'
#
loop_
_entity.id
_entity.type
_entity.pdbx_description
1 polymer ?
#
loop_
_entity_poly.entity_id
_entity_poly.type
_entity_poly.pdbx_seq_one_letter_code
_entity_poly.pdbx_strand_id
1 'polypeptide(L)' 'MRAGIDTLLARVVKVFGSVRPHHAYLFANRHSTRMKALVYDGLGIWLAARRLNKD' A
#
# COMPACT_ATOMS: atom_id res chain seq x y z
N MET A 1 -2.19 -9.56 6.72
CA MET A 1 -2.25 -8.77 5.48
C MET A 1 -1.87 -9.65 4.29
N ARG A 2 -2.89 -10.27 3.68
CA ARG A 2 -2.79 -10.98 2.40
C ARG A 2 -3.58 -10.14 1.39
N ALA A 3 -2.98 -9.05 0.92
CA ALA A 3 -3.61 -8.08 0.02
C ALA A 3 -2.64 -7.76 -1.11
N GLY A 4 -3.05 -7.99 -2.36
CA GLY A 4 -2.29 -7.63 -3.56
C GLY A 4 -2.51 -6.18 -3.98
N ILE A 5 -2.04 -5.81 -5.17
CA ILE A 5 -2.19 -4.46 -5.72
C ILE A 5 -3.68 -4.08 -5.81
N ASP A 6 -4.53 -4.91 -6.41
CA ASP A 6 -5.95 -4.60 -6.63
C ASP A 6 -6.71 -4.34 -5.32
N THR A 7 -6.48 -5.18 -4.30
CA THR A 7 -7.11 -5.01 -2.98
C THR A 7 -6.67 -3.71 -2.31
N LEU A 8 -5.40 -3.34 -2.45
CA LEU A 8 -4.88 -2.10 -1.86
C LEU A 8 -5.37 -0.87 -2.63
N LEU A 9 -5.38 -0.91 -3.97
CA LEU A 9 -5.94 0.15 -4.81
C LEU A 9 -7.42 0.38 -4.50
N ALA A 10 -8.23 -0.68 -4.43
CA ALA A 10 -9.63 -0.56 -4.05
C ALA A 10 -9.81 0.09 -2.68
N ARG A 11 -8.91 -0.19 -1.73
CA ARG A 11 -8.92 0.47 -0.41
C ARG A 11 -8.50 1.93 -0.49
N VAL A 12 -7.51 2.29 -1.32
CA VAL A 12 -7.14 3.69 -1.57
C VAL A 12 -8.34 4.44 -2.15
N VAL A 13 -8.95 3.93 -3.22
CA VAL A 13 -10.12 4.55 -3.87
C VAL A 13 -11.28 4.68 -2.88
N LYS A 14 -11.56 3.65 -2.10
CA LYS A 14 -12.63 3.69 -1.09
C LYS A 14 -12.42 4.78 -0.03
N VAL A 15 -11.18 5.06 0.37
CA VAL A 15 -10.88 6.02 1.47
C VAL A 15 -10.62 7.42 0.94
N PHE A 16 -9.92 7.55 -0.19
CA PHE A 16 -9.43 8.82 -0.72
C PHE A 16 -10.14 9.26 -2.01
N GLY A 17 -11.07 8.46 -2.53
CA GLY A 17 -11.82 8.73 -3.77
C GLY A 17 -11.05 8.39 -5.05
N SER A 18 -9.72 8.55 -5.06
CA SER A 18 -8.87 8.20 -6.20
C SER A 18 -7.44 7.88 -5.77
N VAL A 19 -6.70 7.24 -6.67
CA VAL A 19 -5.24 7.05 -6.54
C VAL A 19 -4.58 8.22 -7.26
N ARG A 20 -3.72 8.96 -6.56
CA ARG A 20 -3.06 10.15 -7.11
C ARG A 20 -1.67 9.82 -7.65
N PRO A 21 -1.27 10.39 -8.81
CA PRO A 21 0.10 10.24 -9.31
C PRO A 21 1.09 10.91 -8.35
N HIS A 22 2.32 10.40 -8.34
CA HIS A 22 3.40 10.81 -7.43
C HIS A 22 3.08 10.64 -5.94
N HIS A 23 2.26 9.66 -5.57
CA HIS A 23 1.89 9.40 -4.17
C HIS A 23 2.21 7.96 -3.75
N ALA A 24 2.55 7.80 -2.47
CA ALA A 24 2.73 6.51 -1.82
C ALA A 24 1.68 6.33 -0.73
N TYR A 25 1.02 5.16 -0.72
CA TYR A 25 0.03 4.77 0.28
C TYR A 25 0.59 3.63 1.13
N LEU A 26 0.73 3.88 2.43
CA LEU A 26 1.30 2.93 3.38
C LEU A 26 0.20 2.16 4.12
N PHE A 27 0.37 0.84 4.17
CA PHE A 27 -0.51 -0.07 4.88
C PHE A 27 0.28 -0.89 5.89
N ALA A 28 -0.24 -0.99 7.11
CA ALA A 28 0.28 -1.88 8.14
C ALA A 28 -0.81 -2.88 8.56
N ASN A 29 -0.40 -4.10 8.94
CA ASN A 29 -1.31 -4.99 9.66
C ASN A 29 -1.53 -4.49 11.10
N ARG A 30 -2.56 -5.01 11.78
CA ARG A 30 -2.90 -4.65 13.18
C ARG A 30 -1.71 -4.71 14.16
N HIS A 31 -0.80 -5.67 13.97
CA HIS A 31 0.37 -5.83 14.82
C HIS A 31 1.61 -5.06 14.34
N SER A 32 1.51 -4.29 13.26
CA SER A 32 2.60 -3.52 12.62
C SER A 32 3.85 -4.33 12.29
N THR A 33 3.72 -5.64 12.10
CA THR A 33 4.82 -6.54 11.72
C THR A 33 4.93 -6.75 10.21
N ARG A 34 3.95 -6.27 9.43
CA ARG A 34 3.95 -6.34 7.97
C ARG A 34 3.50 -5.00 7.43
N MET A 35 4.31 -4.42 6.56
CA MET A 35 4.01 -3.18 5.85
C MET A 35 3.97 -3.42 4.34
N LYS A 36 3.14 -2.63 3.66
CA LYS A 36 3.06 -2.54 2.21
C LYS A 36 2.99 -1.08 1.80
N ALA A 37 3.81 -0.67 0.84
CA ALA A 37 3.77 0.65 0.23
C ALA A 37 3.32 0.48 -1.22
N LEU A 38 2.15 1.03 -1.54
CA LEU A 38 1.62 1.12 -2.90
C LEU A 38 1.99 2.50 -3.46
N VAL A 39 2.83 2.54 -4.49
CA VAL A 39 3.34 3.80 -5.06
C VAL A 39 2.79 3.95 -6.45
N TYR A 40 2.15 5.09 -6.72
CA TYR A 40 1.88 5.54 -8.08
C TYR A 40 2.88 6.65 -8.41
N ASP A 41 3.82 6.39 -9.31
CA ASP A 41 4.90 7.32 -9.64
C ASP A 41 4.57 8.29 -10.81
N GLY A 42 3.36 8.20 -11.36
CA GLY A 42 2.91 8.96 -12.54
C GLY A 42 2.98 8.18 -13.85
N LEU A 43 3.81 7.12 -13.92
CA LEU A 43 3.96 6.25 -15.09
C LEU A 43 3.42 4.84 -14.84
N GLY A 44 3.54 4.35 -13.62
CA GLY A 44 3.15 3.00 -13.23
C GLY A 44 2.88 2.85 -11.75
N ILE A 45 2.36 1.68 -11.38
CA ILE A 45 2.01 1.34 -10.00
C ILE A 45 2.94 0.23 -9.52
N TRP A 46 3.55 0.47 -8.35
CA TRP A 46 4.50 -0.45 -7.72
C TRP A 46 4.03 -0.83 -6.32
N LEU A 47 4.35 -2.05 -5.89
CA LEU A 47 4.06 -2.54 -4.54
C LEU A 47 5.31 -3.08 -3.88
N ALA A 48 5.82 -2.35 -2.89
CA ALA A 48 6.82 -2.86 -1.98
C ALA A 48 6.15 -3.53 -0.77
N ALA A 49 6.68 -4.68 -0.33
CA ALA A 49 6.20 -5.38 0.86
C ALA A 49 7.37 -5.70 1.79
N ARG A 50 7.22 -5.42 3.08
CA ARG A 50 8.24 -5.69 4.10
C ARG A 50 7.62 -6.34 5.32
N ARG A 51 8.27 -7.37 5.85
CA ARG A 51 8.04 -7.87 7.20
C ARG A 51 9.03 -7.16 8.13
N LEU A 52 8.51 -6.57 9.20
CA LEU A 52 9.31 -5.97 10.25
C LEU A 52 9.60 -7.02 11.31
N ASN A 53 10.85 -7.08 11.73
CA ASN A 53 11.27 -7.86 12.89
C ASN A 53 11.05 -7.00 14.14
N LYS A 54 10.73 -7.64 15.25
CA LYS A 54 10.79 -7.01 16.56
C LYS A 54 12.09 -7.48 17.19
N ASP A 55 12.99 -6.54 17.42
CA ASP A 55 14.15 -6.76 18.29
C ASP A 55 13.73 -6.51 19.74
#